data_AF-A0A067S584-F1
#
_entry.id   AF-A0A067S584-F1
#
_cell.length_a   1.000
_cell.length_b   1.000
_cell.length_c   1.000
_cell.angle_alpha   90.00
_cell.angle_beta   90.00
_cell.angle_gamma   90.00
#
_symmetry.space_group_name_H-M   'P 1'
#
loop_
_entity.id
_entity.type
_entity.pdbx_description
1 polymer ?
#
loop_
_entity_poly.entity_id
_entity_poly.type
_entity_poly.pdbx_seq_one_letter_code
_entity_poly.pdbx_strand_id
1 'polypeptide(L)'
;ANLCSKDPSYLISVDKFNHWLATTDADITFIGEPINPLTPRAALDIMVTYCTARSADVCGGSCIVYNGGPACLAAPGTNCLAATANVGFCDRENCGNSCNSLDSCGTPLTNGFCFTPGTQGINVPAA
;
A
#
# COMPACT_ATOMS: atom_id res chain seq x y z
N ALA A 1 -2.65 19.90 24.17
CA ALA A 1 -1.75 20.19 23.04
C ALA A 1 -1.99 19.13 21.96
N ASN A 2 -2.15 19.56 20.71
CA ASN A 2 -2.55 18.72 19.56
C ASN A 2 -1.67 17.47 19.42
N LEU A 3 -2.27 16.30 19.58
CA LEU A 3 -1.72 15.03 19.09
C LEU A 3 -2.04 14.93 17.60
N CYS A 4 -1.32 15.68 16.76
CA CYS A 4 -1.14 15.23 15.38
C CYS A 4 -0.21 14.03 15.48
N SER A 5 -0.77 12.83 15.67
CA SER A 5 -0.05 11.58 15.52
C SER A 5 0.52 11.57 14.11
N LYS A 6 1.81 11.86 13.99
CA LYS A 6 2.57 11.64 12.77
C LYS A 6 2.44 10.15 12.48
N ASP A 7 1.79 9.80 11.38
CA ASP A 7 1.70 8.40 10.95
C ASP A 7 3.14 7.83 10.94
N PRO A 8 3.35 6.58 11.38
CA PRO A 8 4.66 5.95 11.35
C PRO A 8 5.32 6.09 9.97
N SER A 9 6.64 6.25 9.91
CA SER A 9 7.33 6.55 8.65
C SER A 9 7.22 5.47 7.56
N TYR A 10 6.80 4.25 7.93
CA TYR A 10 6.53 3.14 7.01
C TYR A 10 5.11 3.15 6.44
N LEU A 11 4.21 3.99 6.98
CA LEU A 11 2.89 4.23 6.43
C LEU A 11 2.88 5.49 5.57
N ILE A 12 2.08 5.45 4.51
CA ILE A 12 1.73 6.65 3.76
C ILE A 12 0.44 7.22 4.35
N SER A 13 0.43 8.51 4.69
CA SER A 13 -0.81 9.18 5.11
C SER A 13 -1.80 9.22 3.95
N VAL A 14 -3.10 9.21 4.24
CA VAL A 14 -4.18 9.30 3.24
C VAL A 14 -3.97 10.48 2.27
N ASP A 15 -3.66 11.68 2.77
CA ASP A 15 -3.47 12.86 1.91
C ASP A 15 -2.31 12.68 0.93
N LYS A 16 -1.21 12.09 1.39
CA LYS A 16 -0.04 11.75 0.55
C LYS A 16 -0.37 10.65 -0.46
N PHE A 17 -1.21 9.69 -0.09
CA PHE A 17 -1.69 8.65 -1.01
C PHE A 17 -2.54 9.27 -2.13
N ASN A 18 -3.52 10.10 -1.77
CA ASN A 18 -4.36 10.81 -2.73
C ASN A 18 -3.54 11.74 -3.64
N HIS A 19 -2.52 12.40 -3.09
CA HIS A 19 -1.61 13.21 -3.88
C HIS A 19 -0.81 12.36 -4.89
N TRP A 20 -0.31 11.20 -4.47
CA TRP A 20 0.38 10.27 -5.37
C TRP A 20 -0.54 9.80 -6.50
N LEU A 21 -1.77 9.39 -6.19
CA LEU A 21 -2.77 8.99 -7.20
C LEU A 21 -3.03 10.09 -8.23
N ALA A 22 -3.08 11.34 -7.79
CA ALA A 22 -3.37 12.48 -8.67
C ALA A 22 -2.19 12.89 -9.57
N THR A 23 -0.97 12.43 -9.27
CA THR A 23 0.26 12.92 -9.91
C THR A 23 1.11 11.84 -10.55
N THR A 24 0.82 10.56 -10.27
CA THR A 24 1.55 9.43 -10.86
C THR A 24 1.17 9.22 -12.32
N ASP A 25 2.15 8.74 -13.09
CA ASP A 25 2.03 8.28 -14.47
C ASP A 25 1.93 6.74 -14.58
N ALA A 26 1.74 6.04 -13.46
CA ALA A 26 1.58 4.60 -13.44
C ALA A 26 0.26 4.15 -14.10
N ASP A 27 0.25 2.95 -14.67
CA ASP A 27 -0.98 2.33 -15.17
C ASP A 27 -1.72 1.68 -13.98
N ILE A 28 -2.86 2.25 -13.61
CA ILE A 28 -3.55 1.90 -12.36
C ILE A 28 -4.84 1.13 -12.61
N THR A 29 -4.96 -0.01 -11.94
CA THR A 29 -6.25 -0.71 -11.75
C THR A 29 -6.76 -0.50 -10.32
N PHE A 30 -8.02 -0.09 -10.17
CA PHE A 30 -8.66 0.11 -8.87
C PHE A 30 -9.49 -1.12 -8.45
N ILE A 31 -9.40 -1.51 -7.18
CA ILE A 31 -10.14 -2.61 -6.58
C ILE A 31 -10.76 -2.14 -5.25
N GLY A 32 -12.03 -2.48 -5.01
CA GLY A 32 -12.75 -2.17 -3.77
C GLY A 32 -13.64 -0.94 -3.90
N GLU A 33 -13.81 -0.21 -2.80
CA GLU A 33 -14.70 0.94 -2.69
C GLU A 33 -14.15 2.17 -3.44
N PRO A 34 -15.03 3.04 -3.98
CA PRO A 34 -14.59 4.29 -4.60
C PRO A 34 -13.79 5.16 -3.63
N ILE A 35 -12.69 5.73 -4.10
CA ILE A 35 -11.88 6.66 -3.31
C ILE A 35 -12.54 8.04 -3.36
N ASN A 36 -13.08 8.50 -2.24
CA ASN A 36 -13.65 9.84 -2.10
C ASN A 36 -12.76 10.70 -1.17
N PRO A 37 -12.10 11.75 -1.69
CA PRO A 37 -11.20 12.59 -0.90
C PRO A 37 -11.92 13.43 0.17
N LEU A 38 -13.25 13.46 0.17
CA LEU A 38 -14.07 14.18 1.16
C LEU A 38 -14.56 13.29 2.30
N THR A 39 -14.27 11.98 2.28
CA THR A 39 -14.68 11.06 3.35
C THR A 39 -13.91 11.38 4.65
N PRO A 40 -14.59 11.48 5.81
CA PRO A 40 -13.93 11.72 7.08
C PRO A 40 -12.89 10.64 7.40
N ARG A 41 -11.72 11.02 7.93
CA ARG A 41 -10.59 10.11 8.18
C ARG A 41 -10.96 8.86 9.01
N ALA A 42 -11.88 8.99 9.96
CA ALA A 42 -12.34 7.89 10.81
C ALA A 42 -13.20 6.84 10.08
N ALA A 43 -13.68 7.15 8.87
CA ALA A 43 -14.49 6.29 8.04
C ALA A 43 -13.72 5.80 6.80
N LEU A 44 -12.41 6.03 6.74
CA LEU A 44 -11.59 5.60 5.61
C LEU A 44 -11.18 4.14 5.76
N ASP A 45 -11.39 3.42 4.67
CA ASP A 45 -10.86 2.09 4.46
C ASP A 45 -9.32 2.09 4.36
N ILE A 46 -8.73 0.91 4.44
CA ILE A 46 -7.29 0.74 4.24
C ILE A 46 -7.00 0.85 2.75
N MET A 47 -6.07 1.74 2.42
CA MET A 47 -5.60 1.93 1.06
C MET A 47 -4.25 1.24 0.90
N VAL A 48 -4.13 0.43 -0.15
CA VAL A 48 -2.87 -0.22 -0.52
C VAL A 48 -2.61 0.06 -1.99
N THR A 49 -1.43 0.56 -2.32
CA THR A 49 -0.92 0.54 -3.69
C THR A 49 0.19 -0.47 -3.78
N TYR A 50 0.17 -1.32 -4.80
CA TYR A 50 1.26 -2.24 -5.10
C TYR A 50 1.53 -2.30 -6.59
N CYS A 51 2.80 -2.35 -6.97
CA CYS A 51 3.21 -2.26 -8.37
C CYS A 51 4.24 -3.32 -8.77
N THR A 52 4.27 -3.61 -10.06
CA THR A 52 5.11 -4.67 -10.63
C THR A 52 6.54 -4.25 -10.96
N ALA A 53 6.87 -2.95 -10.94
CA ALA A 53 8.19 -2.48 -11.30
C ALA A 53 8.75 -1.43 -10.34
N ARG A 54 10.08 -1.28 -10.39
CA ARG A 54 10.84 -0.23 -9.70
C ARG A 54 11.90 0.32 -10.64
N SER A 55 12.02 1.64 -10.73
CA SER A 55 13.13 2.32 -11.39
C SER A 55 13.84 3.22 -10.38
N ALA A 56 15.10 2.90 -10.06
CA ALA A 56 15.81 3.49 -8.92
C ALA A 56 14.90 3.49 -7.68
N ASP A 57 14.64 4.63 -7.04
CA ASP A 57 13.83 4.69 -5.81
C ASP A 57 12.34 4.99 -6.06
N VAL A 58 11.87 4.81 -7.30
CA VAL A 58 10.48 5.05 -7.70
C VAL A 58 9.78 3.72 -7.98
N CYS A 59 8.67 3.50 -7.29
CA CYS A 59 7.75 2.39 -7.54
C CYS A 59 6.81 2.74 -8.70
N GLY A 60 6.55 1.81 -9.62
CA GLY A 60 5.70 2.05 -10.78
C GLY A 60 5.49 0.83 -11.67
N GLY A 61 5.26 1.05 -12.97
CA GLY A 61 4.83 0.01 -13.90
C GLY A 61 3.32 -0.18 -13.85
N SER A 62 2.85 -1.43 -13.84
CA SER A 62 1.44 -1.73 -13.59
C SER A 62 1.21 -1.76 -12.08
N CYS A 63 0.31 -0.90 -11.62
CA CYS A 63 -0.05 -0.75 -10.22
C CYS A 63 -1.50 -1.15 -9.99
N ILE A 64 -1.78 -1.70 -8.82
CA ILE A 64 -3.13 -1.91 -8.33
C ILE A 64 -3.31 -1.09 -7.06
N VAL A 65 -4.45 -0.42 -6.99
CA VAL A 65 -4.89 0.36 -5.84
C VAL A 65 -6.09 -0.34 -5.23
N TYR A 66 -5.89 -0.87 -4.02
CA TYR A 66 -6.95 -1.40 -3.17
C TYR A 66 -7.46 -0.32 -2.22
N ASN A 67 -8.77 -0.23 -2.07
CA ASN A 67 -9.45 0.57 -1.06
C ASN A 67 -10.56 -0.27 -0.42
N GLY A 68 -10.36 -0.73 0.80
CA GLY A 68 -11.36 -1.53 1.51
C GLY A 68 -10.92 -2.01 2.89
N GLY A 69 -11.73 -2.89 3.48
CA GLY A 69 -11.47 -3.51 4.78
C GLY A 69 -10.48 -4.68 4.75
N PRO A 70 -10.49 -5.55 5.79
CA PRO A 70 -9.60 -6.70 5.85
C PRO A 70 -9.79 -7.66 4.68
N ALA A 71 -8.69 -8.04 4.03
CA ALA A 71 -8.68 -8.90 2.85
C ALA A 71 -7.31 -9.57 2.67
N CYS A 72 -7.29 -10.71 1.97
CA CYS A 72 -6.07 -11.22 1.36
C CYS A 72 -6.12 -10.94 -0.15
N LEU A 73 -5.21 -10.09 -0.62
CA LEU A 73 -5.12 -9.71 -2.02
C LEU A 73 -4.13 -10.61 -2.74
N ALA A 74 -4.55 -11.24 -3.84
CA ALA A 74 -3.61 -11.85 -4.78
C ALA A 74 -2.83 -10.73 -5.47
N ALA A 75 -1.52 -10.71 -5.29
CA ALA A 75 -0.62 -9.65 -5.72
C ALA A 75 0.66 -10.19 -6.39
N PRO A 76 0.56 -11.16 -7.32
CA PRO A 76 1.74 -11.78 -7.93
C PRO A 76 2.58 -10.78 -8.70
N GLY A 77 3.91 -10.93 -8.58
CA GLY A 77 4.87 -10.07 -9.27
C GLY A 77 4.99 -8.67 -8.66
N THR A 78 4.43 -8.44 -7.47
CA THR A 78 4.61 -7.18 -6.75
C THR A 78 6.08 -6.99 -6.38
N ASN A 79 6.63 -5.83 -6.73
CA ASN A 79 8.00 -5.42 -6.44
C ASN A 79 8.08 -4.33 -5.39
N CYS A 80 7.02 -3.55 -5.22
CA CYS A 80 6.96 -2.50 -4.22
C CYS A 80 5.51 -2.17 -3.86
N LEU A 81 5.29 -1.74 -2.63
CA LEU A 81 3.97 -1.36 -2.15
C LEU A 81 4.03 -0.23 -1.11
N ALA A 82 2.92 0.49 -0.96
CA ALA A 82 2.68 1.46 0.10
C ALA A 82 1.27 1.26 0.66
N ALA A 83 1.06 1.52 1.95
CA ALA A 83 -0.25 1.38 2.56
C ALA A 83 -0.51 2.40 3.68
N THR A 84 -1.80 2.69 3.91
CA THR A 84 -2.26 3.54 5.03
C THR A 84 -2.37 2.77 6.35
N ALA A 85 -2.17 1.45 6.34
CA ALA A 85 -2.10 0.58 7.51
C ALA A 85 -0.96 -0.44 7.38
N ASN A 86 -0.56 -1.06 8.50
CA ASN A 86 0.53 -2.04 8.53
C ASN A 86 0.10 -3.38 7.91
N VAL A 87 0.19 -3.48 6.59
CA VAL A 87 -0.15 -4.68 5.84
C VAL A 87 0.96 -5.72 5.90
N GLY A 88 0.60 -6.99 5.74
CA GLY A 88 1.57 -8.07 5.50
C GLY A 88 1.83 -8.26 4.02
N PHE A 89 3.08 -8.49 3.63
CA PHE A 89 3.45 -8.91 2.27
C PHE A 89 4.06 -10.32 2.32
N CYS A 90 3.47 -11.21 1.53
CA CYS A 90 3.67 -12.65 1.64
C CYS A 90 4.24 -13.23 0.35
N ASP A 91 5.02 -14.31 0.47
CA ASP A 91 5.58 -15.05 -0.66
C ASP A 91 4.58 -16.00 -1.35
N ARG A 92 3.32 -16.03 -0.88
CA ARG A 92 2.22 -16.82 -1.44
C ARG A 92 0.95 -15.98 -1.62
N GLU A 93 0.21 -16.26 -2.68
CA GLU A 93 -0.99 -15.52 -3.08
C GLU A 93 -2.13 -15.56 -2.05
N ASN A 94 -2.20 -16.63 -1.25
CA ASN A 94 -3.26 -16.81 -0.25
C ASN A 94 -2.91 -16.25 1.14
N CYS A 95 -1.87 -15.40 1.23
CA CYS A 95 -1.41 -14.79 2.47
C CYS A 95 -1.04 -15.80 3.59
N GLY A 96 -0.68 -17.03 3.20
CA GLY A 96 -0.27 -18.08 4.14
C GLY A 96 1.25 -18.22 4.27
N ASN A 97 1.70 -18.75 5.41
CA ASN A 97 3.11 -19.05 5.74
C ASN A 97 4.00 -17.80 5.92
N SER A 98 4.86 -17.47 4.95
CA SER A 98 5.95 -16.50 5.11
C SER A 98 5.47 -15.11 4.71
N CYS A 99 5.10 -14.31 5.70
CA CYS A 99 4.74 -12.92 5.51
C CYS A 99 5.65 -12.04 6.35
N ASN A 100 6.06 -10.90 5.79
CA ASN A 100 6.68 -9.81 6.54
C ASN A 100 5.66 -8.69 6.70
N SER A 101 5.75 -7.92 7.78
CA SER A 101 4.93 -6.73 8.01
C SER A 101 5.57 -5.52 7.33
N LEU A 102 4.76 -4.59 6.84
CA LEU A 102 5.24 -3.36 6.18
C LEU A 102 6.15 -2.53 7.10
N ASP A 103 5.92 -2.56 8.41
CA ASP A 103 6.79 -1.92 9.40
C ASP A 103 8.23 -2.47 9.44
N SER A 104 8.47 -3.66 8.89
CA SER A 104 9.78 -4.29 8.77
C SER A 104 10.44 -4.05 7.40
N CYS A 105 9.97 -3.03 6.66
CA CYS A 105 10.51 -2.65 5.37
C CYS A 105 12.04 -2.47 5.40
N GLY A 106 12.76 -3.37 4.74
CA GLY A 106 14.22 -3.33 4.67
C GLY A 106 14.76 -2.20 3.77
N THR A 107 14.04 -1.89 2.69
CA THR A 107 14.46 -0.88 1.71
C THR A 107 13.31 0.08 1.41
N PRO A 108 13.21 1.20 2.13
CA PRO A 108 12.24 2.26 1.84
C PRO A 108 12.51 2.93 0.50
N LEU A 109 11.44 3.35 -0.17
CA LEU A 109 11.45 4.03 -1.46
C LEU A 109 10.79 5.40 -1.34
N THR A 110 10.82 6.16 -2.44
CA THR A 110 10.16 7.47 -2.54
C THR A 110 8.66 7.33 -2.29
N ASN A 111 8.03 8.41 -1.81
CA ASN A 111 6.59 8.48 -1.53
C ASN A 111 6.07 7.53 -0.43
N GLY A 112 6.95 6.88 0.34
CA GLY A 112 6.52 5.96 1.41
C GLY A 112 6.23 4.55 0.92
N PHE A 113 6.72 4.21 -0.28
CA PHE A 113 6.75 2.84 -0.75
C PHE A 113 7.85 2.05 -0.05
N CYS A 114 7.65 0.74 0.02
CA CYS A 114 8.65 -0.23 0.40
C CYS A 114 9.02 -1.09 -0.81
N PHE A 115 10.29 -1.44 -0.97
CA PHE A 115 10.71 -2.46 -1.91
C PHE A 115 10.43 -3.85 -1.32
N THR A 116 9.54 -4.59 -1.97
CA THR A 116 9.00 -5.88 -1.50
C THR A 116 9.03 -6.92 -2.63
N PRO A 117 10.21 -7.22 -3.21
CA PRO A 117 10.32 -8.14 -4.34
C PRO A 117 9.85 -9.55 -3.97
N GLY A 118 9.22 -10.22 -4.93
CA GLY A 118 8.73 -11.59 -4.75
C GLY A 118 7.45 -11.68 -3.92
N THR A 119 6.79 -10.55 -3.63
CA THR A 119 5.47 -10.55 -3.02
C THR A 119 4.47 -11.18 -3.99
N GLN A 120 3.70 -12.14 -3.47
CA GLN A 120 2.62 -12.83 -4.18
C GLN A 120 1.25 -12.56 -3.56
N GLY A 121 1.20 -12.22 -2.27
CA GLY A 121 -0.05 -11.88 -1.59
C GLY A 121 0.14 -10.73 -0.61
N ILE A 122 -0.92 -9.94 -0.40
CA ILE A 122 -0.93 -8.83 0.57
C ILE A 122 -2.07 -9.05 1.57
N ASN A 123 -1.71 -9.18 2.85
CA ASN A 123 -2.65 -9.33 3.95
C ASN A 123 -3.03 -7.95 4.50
N VAL A 124 -4.25 -7.51 4.23
CA VAL A 124 -4.82 -6.27 4.74
C VAL A 124 -5.50 -6.57 6.08
N PRO A 125 -5.07 -5.94 7.19
CA PRO A 125 -5.65 -6.18 8.51
C PRO A 125 -7.03 -5.52 8.65
N ALA A 126 -7.71 -5.76 9.77
CA ALA A 126 -8.81 -4.90 10.17
C ALA A 126 -8.25 -3.52 10.58
N ALA A 127 -8.96 -2.45 10.21
CA ALA A 127 -8.63 -1.07 10.59
C ALA A 127 -8.85 -0.81 12.09
#